data_AF-A0A951DCE4-F1
#
_entry.id   AF-A0A951DCE4-F1
#
_cell.length_a   1.000
_cell.length_b   1.000
_cell.length_c   1.000
_cell.angle_alpha   90.00
_cell.angle_beta   90.00
_cell.angle_gamma   90.00
#
_symmetry.space_group_name_H-M   'P 1'
#
loop_
_entity.id
_entity.type
_entity.pdbx_description
1 polymer ?
#
loop_
_entity_poly.entity_id
_entity_poly.type
_entity_poly.pdbx_seq_one_letter_code
_entity_poly.pdbx_strand_id
1 'polypeptide(L)'
;KRSRRPQRVISGLFWAMVMKLSPARRVLLVAALIMLFFFGIYFRSRNFEFQIPNLAFLSAILLFVLLAFELADRVTMKRDLEIAKEIQTWLMPAAAPQVPGVEIAFSTRPANTVAGDYYDTFLRSSTEADSETCPPLLLIVADVAGKSVPAALLMATLQASLRTLAAVCASPLDLVQRLNRYCCEQNIGRKRFTTAFLAQFDPQTRQLTYVNAGHNWPVLRRASGAVERLETGGVPLGLMPNAHYESAEVSLAPGDLLVVFTDGLVEAENIEEQEYGEARMFATLAMCPGASASEVLRNLMGSADQFSGGAPQHDDITCLIMRVLPAEPQARRQSLANIVPVLAESTRTHMS
;
A
#
# COMPACT_ATOMS: atom_id res chain seq x y z
N LYS A 1 -11.69 47.44 15.10
CA LYS A 1 -12.51 46.40 14.39
C LYS A 1 -11.73 45.10 14.04
N ARG A 2 -10.61 44.76 14.70
CA ARG A 2 -9.74 43.60 14.32
C ARG A 2 -9.78 42.37 15.25
N SER A 3 -10.54 42.39 16.35
CA SER A 3 -10.48 41.33 17.39
C SER A 3 -11.49 40.18 17.26
N ARG A 4 -12.41 40.19 16.28
CA ARG A 4 -13.47 39.16 16.14
C ARG A 4 -13.12 37.95 15.25
N ARG A 5 -11.93 37.92 14.64
CA ARG A 5 -11.48 36.81 13.78
C ARG A 5 -11.17 35.50 14.54
N PRO A 6 -10.41 35.49 15.65
CA PRO A 6 -10.09 34.24 16.35
C PRO A 6 -11.32 33.60 17.03
N GLN A 7 -12.23 34.40 17.58
CA GLN A 7 -13.45 33.90 18.22
C GLN A 7 -14.36 33.13 17.25
N ARG A 8 -14.49 33.58 16.00
CA ARG A 8 -15.30 32.88 14.97
C ARG A 8 -14.68 31.55 14.56
N VAL A 9 -13.34 31.47 14.51
CA VAL A 9 -12.62 30.23 14.18
C VAL A 9 -12.78 29.20 15.31
N ILE A 10 -12.62 29.63 16.56
CA ILE A 10 -12.80 28.77 17.74
C ILE A 10 -14.25 28.27 17.84
N SER A 11 -15.25 29.14 17.66
CA SER A 11 -16.66 28.73 17.67
C SER A 11 -17.00 27.79 16.52
N GLY A 12 -16.38 27.99 15.34
CA GLY A 12 -16.55 27.13 14.17
C GLY A 12 -15.96 25.74 14.39
N LEU A 13 -14.74 25.65 14.94
CA LEU A 13 -14.10 24.40 15.33
C LEU A 13 -14.90 23.65 16.40
N PHE A 14 -15.39 24.36 17.41
CA PHE A 14 -16.23 23.78 18.45
C PHE A 14 -17.51 23.18 17.87
N TRP A 15 -18.24 23.93 17.05
CA TRP A 15 -19.45 23.42 16.39
C TRP A 15 -19.16 22.25 15.45
N ALA A 16 -18.05 22.29 14.70
CA ALA A 16 -17.62 21.17 13.87
C ALA A 16 -17.33 19.90 14.70
N MET A 17 -16.71 20.05 15.86
CA MET A 17 -16.42 18.94 16.79
C MET A 17 -17.70 18.38 17.40
N VAL A 18 -18.63 19.23 17.85
CA VAL A 18 -19.93 18.81 18.40
C VAL A 18 -20.75 18.07 17.34
N MET A 19 -20.71 18.52 16.08
CA MET A 19 -21.44 17.87 14.99
C MET A 19 -20.86 16.50 14.58
N LYS A 20 -19.65 16.14 15.02
CA LYS A 20 -19.12 14.77 14.84
C LYS A 20 -19.65 13.77 15.88
N LEU A 21 -20.17 14.24 17.02
CA LEU A 21 -20.76 13.37 18.04
C LEU A 21 -22.15 12.86 17.59
N SER A 22 -22.56 11.69 18.08
CA SER A 22 -23.92 11.19 17.90
C SER A 22 -24.95 12.09 18.61
N PRO A 23 -26.23 12.12 18.18
CA PRO A 23 -27.25 12.97 18.81
C PRO A 23 -27.34 12.81 20.34
N ALA A 24 -27.26 11.57 20.84
CA ALA A 24 -27.26 11.29 22.28
C ALA A 24 -26.04 11.87 22.99
N ARG A 25 -24.82 11.71 22.43
CA ARG A 25 -23.59 12.27 23.01
C ARG A 25 -23.57 13.79 23.00
N ARG A 26 -24.18 14.43 21.99
CA ARG A 26 -24.34 15.89 21.98
C ARG A 26 -25.21 16.37 23.14
N VAL A 27 -26.32 15.69 23.40
CA VAL A 27 -27.21 16.01 24.53
C VAL A 27 -26.46 15.83 25.86
N LEU A 28 -25.70 14.74 26.03
CA LEU A 28 -24.88 14.51 27.22
C LEU A 28 -23.82 15.59 27.40
N LEU A 29 -23.12 16.00 26.32
CA LEU A 29 -22.13 17.06 26.37
C LEU A 29 -22.75 18.40 26.78
N VAL A 30 -23.89 18.77 26.19
CA VAL A 30 -24.60 20.01 26.52
C VAL A 30 -25.09 19.98 27.97
N ALA A 31 -25.68 18.87 28.42
CA ALA A 31 -26.09 18.70 29.81
C ALA A 31 -24.90 18.82 30.77
N ALA A 32 -23.76 18.21 30.44
CA ALA A 32 -22.54 18.30 31.25
C ALA A 32 -22.03 19.74 31.34
N LEU A 33 -21.99 20.46 30.21
CA LEU A 33 -21.57 21.87 30.17
C LEU A 33 -22.55 22.78 30.93
N ILE A 34 -23.86 22.56 30.82
CA ILE A 34 -24.86 23.30 31.61
C ILE A 34 -24.65 23.06 33.10
N MET A 35 -24.50 21.79 33.52
CA MET A 35 -24.26 21.45 34.93
C MET A 35 -22.93 22.02 35.46
N LEU A 36 -21.92 22.15 34.60
CA LEU A 36 -20.62 22.73 34.94
C LEU A 36 -20.69 24.26 35.09
N PHE A 37 -21.41 24.96 34.20
CA PHE A 37 -21.46 26.43 34.15
C PHE A 37 -22.57 27.06 35.00
N PHE A 38 -23.69 26.37 35.25
CA PHE A 38 -24.78 26.83 36.12
C PHE A 38 -24.54 26.45 37.60
N PHE A 39 -23.30 26.61 38.06
CA PHE A 39 -22.89 26.29 39.42
C PHE A 39 -23.41 27.33 40.42
N GLY A 40 -24.05 26.88 41.50
CA GLY A 40 -24.16 27.63 42.75
C GLY A 40 -24.89 28.97 42.68
N ILE A 41 -25.84 29.15 41.75
CA ILE A 41 -26.67 30.35 41.71
C ILE A 41 -27.59 30.33 42.94
N TYR A 42 -27.34 31.29 43.84
CA TYR A 42 -28.20 31.58 44.97
C TYR A 42 -29.01 32.83 44.64
N PHE A 43 -30.34 32.70 44.57
CA PHE A 43 -31.25 33.81 44.32
C PHE A 43 -32.06 34.09 45.57
N ARG A 44 -31.89 35.28 46.18
CA ARG A 44 -32.63 35.72 47.36
C ARG A 44 -33.46 36.95 47.03
N SER A 45 -34.78 36.82 47.14
CA SER A 45 -35.77 37.90 47.03
C SER A 45 -36.56 38.03 48.34
N ARG A 46 -37.22 39.18 48.58
CA ARG A 46 -37.88 39.52 49.87
C ARG A 46 -38.79 38.42 50.45
N ASN A 47 -39.36 37.53 49.61
CA ASN A 47 -40.22 36.42 50.03
C ASN A 47 -39.81 35.04 49.45
N PHE A 48 -38.66 34.91 48.76
CA PHE A 48 -38.30 33.67 48.06
C PHE A 48 -36.79 33.41 48.08
N GLU A 49 -36.39 32.22 48.53
CA GLU A 49 -35.02 31.72 48.49
C GLU A 49 -34.95 30.50 47.56
N PHE A 50 -34.07 30.55 46.55
CA PHE A 50 -33.84 29.45 45.62
C PHE A 50 -32.34 29.16 45.50
N GLN A 51 -31.96 27.90 45.71
CA GLN A 51 -30.58 27.43 45.63
C GLN A 51 -30.46 26.31 44.60
N ILE A 52 -29.61 26.50 43.59
CA ILE A 52 -29.24 25.41 42.67
C ILE A 52 -28.09 24.62 43.32
N PRO A 53 -28.24 23.31 43.55
CA PRO A 53 -27.18 22.49 44.12
C PRO A 53 -25.95 22.46 43.20
N ASN A 54 -24.77 22.27 43.79
CA ASN A 54 -23.55 22.08 43.04
C ASN A 54 -23.60 20.73 42.29
N LEU A 55 -23.75 20.78 40.97
CA LEU A 55 -23.78 19.62 40.08
C LEU A 55 -22.42 19.37 39.40
N ALA A 56 -21.35 20.04 39.83
CA ALA A 56 -20.03 19.90 39.21
C ALA A 56 -19.53 18.45 39.25
N PHE A 57 -19.78 17.73 40.35
CA PHE A 57 -19.44 16.30 40.46
C PHE A 57 -20.17 15.44 39.42
N LEU A 58 -21.48 15.66 39.23
CA LEU A 58 -22.26 14.96 38.20
C LEU A 58 -21.82 15.36 36.79
N SER A 59 -21.46 16.63 36.57
CA SER A 59 -20.89 17.07 35.29
C SER A 59 -19.57 16.38 34.96
N ALA A 60 -18.70 16.19 35.96
CA ALA A 60 -17.42 15.50 35.79
C ALA A 60 -17.63 14.02 35.47
N ILE A 61 -18.59 13.37 36.13
CA ILE A 61 -19.00 11.99 35.80
C ILE A 61 -19.52 11.93 34.36
N LEU A 62 -20.38 12.87 33.95
CA LEU A 62 -20.96 12.88 32.61
C LEU A 62 -19.91 13.09 31.51
N LEU A 63 -18.94 13.99 31.74
CA LEU A 63 -17.79 14.18 30.84
C LEU A 63 -16.89 12.94 30.82
N PHE A 64 -16.65 12.32 31.96
CA PHE A 64 -15.86 11.08 32.04
C PHE A 64 -16.53 9.94 31.27
N VAL A 65 -17.84 9.76 31.41
CA VAL A 65 -18.62 8.76 30.65
C VAL A 65 -18.57 9.06 29.15
N LEU A 66 -18.70 10.33 28.75
CA LEU A 66 -18.60 10.72 27.34
C LEU A 66 -17.20 10.45 26.77
N LEU A 67 -16.14 10.76 27.53
CA LEU A 67 -14.76 10.44 27.18
C LEU A 67 -14.56 8.93 27.08
N ALA A 68 -15.10 8.15 28.02
CA ALA A 68 -15.01 6.69 28.01
C ALA A 68 -15.67 6.08 26.77
N PHE A 69 -16.84 6.59 26.35
CA PHE A 69 -17.48 6.15 25.11
C PHE A 69 -16.66 6.52 23.86
N GLU A 70 -16.11 7.73 23.80
CA GLU A 70 -15.26 8.13 22.66
C GLU A 70 -13.97 7.30 22.60
N LEU A 71 -13.36 7.00 23.74
CA LEU A 71 -12.20 6.12 23.83
C LEU A 71 -12.55 4.68 23.43
N ALA A 72 -13.70 4.16 23.87
CA ALA A 72 -14.16 2.83 23.49
C ALA A 72 -14.36 2.73 21.97
N ASP A 73 -15.00 3.71 21.33
CA ASP A 73 -15.15 3.75 19.88
C ASP A 73 -13.79 3.77 19.16
N ARG A 74 -12.84 4.59 19.63
CA ARG A 74 -11.49 4.65 19.04
C ARG A 74 -10.75 3.33 19.19
N VAL A 75 -10.87 2.65 20.32
CA VAL A 75 -10.26 1.33 20.55
C VAL A 75 -10.87 0.29 19.60
N THR A 76 -12.20 0.28 19.44
CA THR A 76 -12.89 -0.61 18.51
C THR A 76 -12.46 -0.35 17.06
N MET A 77 -12.45 0.92 16.61
CA MET A 77 -11.99 1.28 15.27
C MET A 77 -10.53 0.86 15.02
N LYS A 78 -9.65 1.07 16.00
CA LYS A 78 -8.25 0.62 15.89
C LYS A 78 -8.18 -0.90 15.74
N ARG A 79 -8.97 -1.65 16.52
CA ARG A 79 -9.03 -3.11 16.42
C ARG A 79 -9.52 -3.57 15.05
N ASP A 80 -10.58 -2.96 14.52
CA ASP A 80 -11.11 -3.29 13.19
C ASP A 80 -10.08 -3.00 12.08
N LEU A 81 -9.30 -1.93 12.21
CA LEU A 81 -8.20 -1.63 11.29
C LEU A 81 -7.06 -2.65 11.36
N GLU A 82 -6.69 -3.13 12.55
CA GLU A 82 -5.68 -4.19 12.69
C GLU A 82 -6.16 -5.51 12.06
N ILE A 83 -7.45 -5.84 12.22
CA ILE A 83 -8.05 -7.02 11.54
C ILE A 83 -7.99 -6.83 10.02
N ALA A 84 -8.32 -5.64 9.51
CA ALA A 84 -8.23 -5.34 8.08
C ALA A 84 -6.80 -5.47 7.54
N LYS A 85 -5.80 -5.03 8.33
CA LYS A 85 -4.38 -5.20 8.01
C LYS A 85 -3.97 -6.67 7.95
N GLU A 86 -4.43 -7.47 8.90
CA GLU A 86 -4.19 -8.91 8.91
C GLU A 86 -4.74 -9.58 7.64
N ILE A 87 -5.97 -9.25 7.26
CA ILE A 87 -6.59 -9.72 6.02
C ILE A 87 -5.79 -9.28 4.78
N GLN A 88 -5.37 -8.01 4.70
CA GLN A 88 -4.52 -7.54 3.59
C GLN A 88 -3.22 -8.34 3.49
N THR A 89 -2.61 -8.66 4.63
CA THR A 89 -1.38 -9.45 4.66
C THR A 89 -1.57 -10.84 4.07
N TRP A 90 -2.77 -11.44 4.20
CA TRP A 90 -3.09 -12.72 3.55
C TRP A 90 -3.27 -12.62 2.03
N LEU A 91 -3.63 -11.44 1.53
CA LEU A 91 -3.80 -11.19 0.09
C LEU A 91 -2.48 -10.91 -0.62
N MET A 92 -1.45 -10.46 0.13
CA MET A 92 -0.12 -10.15 -0.40
C MET A 92 0.76 -11.40 -0.46
N PRO A 93 1.70 -11.49 -1.41
CA PRO A 93 2.64 -12.61 -1.44
C PRO A 93 3.60 -12.56 -0.24
N ALA A 94 3.70 -13.68 0.48
CA ALA A 94 4.64 -13.81 1.60
C ALA A 94 6.10 -13.91 1.14
N ALA A 95 6.33 -14.49 -0.03
CA ALA A 95 7.65 -14.63 -0.65
C ALA A 95 7.51 -14.63 -2.16
N ALA A 96 8.56 -14.19 -2.86
CA ALA A 96 8.60 -14.29 -4.32
C ALA A 96 8.69 -15.76 -4.76
N PRO A 97 8.06 -16.13 -5.89
CA PRO A 97 8.24 -17.46 -6.47
C PRO A 97 9.69 -17.66 -6.89
N GLN A 98 10.19 -18.88 -6.79
CA GLN A 98 11.52 -19.21 -7.30
C GLN A 98 11.47 -19.37 -8.81
N VAL A 99 12.21 -18.50 -9.52
CA VAL A 99 12.31 -18.50 -10.98
C VAL A 99 13.79 -18.67 -11.36
N PRO A 100 14.14 -19.70 -12.14
CA PRO A 100 15.53 -19.90 -12.55
C PRO A 100 16.10 -18.68 -13.28
N GLY A 101 17.30 -18.27 -12.89
CA GLY A 101 18.00 -17.14 -13.52
C GLY A 101 17.48 -15.76 -13.12
N VAL A 102 16.66 -15.65 -12.07
CA VAL A 102 16.15 -14.37 -11.58
C VAL A 102 16.14 -14.35 -10.04
N GLU A 103 16.52 -13.22 -9.47
CA GLU A 103 16.24 -12.89 -8.06
C GLU A 103 15.16 -11.83 -7.99
N ILE A 104 14.23 -12.00 -7.05
CA ILE A 104 13.12 -11.09 -6.83
C ILE A 104 13.08 -10.73 -5.35
N ALA A 105 12.96 -9.45 -5.07
CA ALA A 105 12.71 -8.95 -3.73
C ALA A 105 11.66 -7.85 -3.79
N PHE A 106 10.77 -7.80 -2.82
CA PHE A 106 9.78 -6.74 -2.71
C PHE A 106 9.60 -6.34 -1.25
N SER A 107 9.16 -5.11 -1.02
CA SER A 107 8.77 -4.62 0.30
C SER A 107 7.71 -3.55 0.13
N THR A 108 6.78 -3.52 1.08
CA THR A 108 5.85 -2.41 1.26
C THR A 108 5.96 -1.88 2.68
N ARG A 109 5.86 -0.56 2.84
CA ARG A 109 5.71 0.12 4.11
C ARG A 109 4.47 1.01 4.04
N PRO A 110 3.36 0.60 4.67
CA PRO A 110 2.14 1.40 4.72
C PRO A 110 2.33 2.70 5.53
N ALA A 111 1.76 3.82 5.06
CA ALA A 111 1.68 5.07 5.81
C ALA A 111 0.59 5.05 6.90
N ASN A 112 -0.45 4.24 6.68
CA ASN A 112 -1.55 4.01 7.61
C ASN A 112 -1.61 2.54 8.06
N THR A 113 -2.59 2.16 8.90
CA THR A 113 -2.75 0.75 9.32
C THR A 113 -2.98 -0.20 8.15
N VAL A 114 -3.61 0.28 7.07
CA VAL A 114 -3.88 -0.46 5.83
C VAL A 114 -3.36 0.34 4.63
N ALA A 115 -2.87 -0.36 3.61
CA ALA A 115 -2.27 0.25 2.41
C ALA A 115 -3.24 0.27 1.23
N GLY A 116 -3.14 1.30 0.38
CA GLY A 116 -3.73 1.36 -0.95
C GLY A 116 -2.85 0.68 -2.01
N ASP A 117 -1.55 0.61 -1.77
CA ASP A 117 -0.58 -0.07 -2.63
C ASP A 117 -0.84 -1.59 -2.72
N TYR A 118 -0.56 -2.14 -3.90
CA TYR A 118 -0.55 -3.55 -4.18
C TYR A 118 0.71 -3.93 -4.94
N TYR A 119 1.31 -5.06 -4.58
CA TYR A 119 2.37 -5.68 -5.36
C TYR A 119 2.18 -7.18 -5.38
N ASP A 120 2.57 -7.81 -6.48
CA ASP A 120 2.54 -9.26 -6.59
C ASP A 120 3.52 -9.79 -7.61
N THR A 121 3.97 -11.02 -7.38
CA THR A 121 4.75 -11.79 -8.34
C THR A 121 4.29 -13.24 -8.31
N PHE A 122 3.88 -13.77 -9.45
CA PHE A 122 3.43 -15.15 -9.53
C PHE A 122 3.61 -15.75 -10.91
N LEU A 123 3.82 -17.06 -10.94
CA LEU A 123 3.90 -17.82 -12.17
C LEU A 123 2.50 -17.97 -12.79
N ARG A 124 2.39 -17.72 -14.09
CA ARG A 124 1.14 -17.96 -14.82
C ARG A 124 1.01 -19.46 -15.09
N SER A 125 -0.14 -20.05 -14.78
CA SER A 125 -0.39 -21.46 -15.10
C SER A 125 -0.38 -21.64 -16.61
N SER A 126 0.52 -22.47 -17.14
CA SER A 126 0.44 -22.93 -18.52
C SER A 126 -0.68 -23.97 -18.61
N THR A 127 -1.55 -23.82 -19.60
CA THR A 127 -2.55 -24.86 -19.96
C THR A 127 -1.91 -26.14 -20.48
N GLU A 128 -0.63 -26.08 -20.85
CA GLU A 128 0.19 -27.23 -21.20
C GLU A 128 0.89 -27.73 -19.93
N ALA A 129 0.25 -28.70 -19.27
CA ALA A 129 0.72 -29.36 -18.06
C ALA A 129 1.96 -30.26 -18.28
N ASP A 130 2.44 -30.37 -19.52
CA ASP A 130 3.51 -31.29 -19.95
C ASP A 130 4.82 -30.60 -20.38
N SER A 131 4.93 -29.28 -20.19
CA SER A 131 6.18 -28.57 -20.51
C SER A 131 7.15 -28.63 -19.33
N GLU A 132 8.32 -29.24 -19.50
CA GLU A 132 9.45 -29.20 -18.55
C GLU A 132 10.01 -27.78 -18.29
N THR A 133 9.41 -26.76 -18.92
CA THR A 133 9.91 -25.41 -18.90
C THR A 133 9.21 -24.53 -17.86
N CYS A 134 9.97 -23.60 -17.27
CA CYS A 134 9.44 -22.70 -16.27
C CYS A 134 8.42 -21.74 -16.92
N PRO A 135 7.18 -21.63 -16.39
CA PRO A 135 6.18 -20.75 -16.95
C PRO A 135 6.54 -19.26 -16.81
N PRO A 136 5.92 -18.37 -17.59
CA PRO A 136 6.15 -16.93 -17.47
C PRO A 136 5.79 -16.40 -16.09
N LEU A 137 6.62 -15.50 -15.58
CA LEU A 137 6.43 -14.76 -14.34
C LEU A 137 5.62 -13.49 -14.62
N LEU A 138 4.49 -13.31 -13.93
CA LEU A 138 3.79 -12.03 -13.90
C LEU A 138 4.29 -11.19 -12.71
N LEU A 139 4.50 -9.90 -12.93
CA LEU A 139 4.84 -8.90 -11.93
C LEU A 139 3.82 -7.75 -12.00
N ILE A 140 3.41 -7.25 -10.85
CA ILE A 140 2.57 -6.05 -10.75
C ILE A 140 2.99 -5.20 -9.57
N VAL A 141 2.97 -3.88 -9.76
CA VAL A 141 2.88 -2.89 -8.69
C VAL A 141 1.76 -1.94 -9.06
N ALA A 142 0.89 -1.61 -8.12
CA ALA A 142 -0.24 -0.73 -8.34
C ALA A 142 -0.47 0.13 -7.10
N ASP A 143 -0.95 1.34 -7.31
CA ASP A 143 -1.37 2.27 -6.26
C ASP A 143 -2.81 2.74 -6.53
N VAL A 144 -3.65 2.64 -5.51
CA VAL A 144 -5.05 3.02 -5.57
C VAL A 144 -5.24 4.41 -5.00
N ALA A 145 -5.69 5.34 -5.85
CA ALA A 145 -5.89 6.73 -5.49
C ALA A 145 -6.79 6.91 -4.25
N GLY A 146 -6.19 7.39 -3.17
CA GLY A 146 -6.83 7.52 -1.86
C GLY A 146 -5.93 7.02 -0.76
N LYS A 147 -6.43 7.06 0.48
CA LYS A 147 -5.69 6.56 1.65
C LYS A 147 -6.65 5.82 2.57
N SER A 148 -6.10 5.00 3.46
CA SER A 148 -6.85 4.27 4.49
C SER A 148 -7.85 3.26 3.90
N VAL A 149 -8.92 2.96 4.63
CA VAL A 149 -9.87 1.86 4.37
C VAL A 149 -10.44 1.83 2.95
N PRO A 150 -10.87 2.96 2.33
CA PRO A 150 -11.44 2.89 0.98
C PRO A 150 -10.44 2.42 -0.08
N ALA A 151 -9.18 2.86 -0.01
CA ALA A 151 -8.14 2.45 -0.95
C ALA A 151 -7.79 0.96 -0.74
N ALA A 152 -7.66 0.55 0.53
CA ALA A 152 -7.43 -0.83 0.93
C ALA A 152 -8.48 -1.82 0.41
N LEU A 153 -9.76 -1.46 0.45
CA LEU A 153 -10.85 -2.30 -0.08
C LEU A 153 -10.80 -2.42 -1.60
N LEU A 154 -10.53 -1.31 -2.31
CA LEU A 154 -10.37 -1.32 -3.75
C LEU A 154 -9.15 -2.12 -4.18
N MET A 155 -8.05 -2.02 -3.44
CA MET A 155 -6.86 -2.84 -3.63
C MET A 155 -7.19 -4.35 -3.54
N ALA A 156 -7.96 -4.77 -2.53
CA ALA A 156 -8.37 -6.17 -2.39
C ALA A 156 -9.22 -6.64 -3.60
N THR A 157 -10.11 -5.80 -4.11
CA THR A 157 -10.90 -6.12 -5.30
C THR A 157 -10.07 -6.19 -6.58
N LEU A 158 -9.06 -5.33 -6.70
CA LEU A 158 -8.09 -5.35 -7.80
C LEU A 158 -7.28 -6.65 -7.78
N GLN A 159 -6.77 -7.04 -6.61
CA GLN A 159 -6.01 -8.27 -6.41
C GLN A 159 -6.83 -9.51 -6.84
N ALA A 160 -8.08 -9.63 -6.37
CA ALA A 160 -8.94 -10.75 -6.70
C ALA A 160 -9.26 -10.82 -8.21
N SER A 161 -9.53 -9.66 -8.81
CA SER A 161 -9.79 -9.53 -10.24
C SER A 161 -8.56 -9.87 -11.08
N LEU A 162 -7.37 -9.39 -10.67
CA LEU A 162 -6.11 -9.73 -11.31
C LEU A 162 -5.88 -11.23 -11.29
N ARG A 163 -5.98 -11.88 -10.13
CA ARG A 163 -5.72 -13.32 -10.00
C ARG A 163 -6.67 -14.15 -10.87
N THR A 164 -7.93 -13.74 -10.98
CA THR A 164 -8.92 -14.42 -11.82
C THR A 164 -8.66 -14.18 -13.31
N LEU A 165 -8.41 -12.93 -13.72
CA LEU A 165 -8.18 -12.58 -15.11
C LEU A 165 -6.83 -13.11 -15.63
N ALA A 166 -5.80 -13.15 -14.80
CA ALA A 166 -4.48 -13.66 -15.15
C ALA A 166 -4.49 -15.16 -15.52
N ALA A 167 -5.50 -15.91 -15.09
CA ALA A 167 -5.68 -17.31 -15.48
C ALA A 167 -6.23 -17.50 -16.90
N VAL A 168 -6.87 -16.46 -17.47
CA VAL A 168 -7.60 -16.58 -18.76
C VAL A 168 -7.09 -15.64 -19.86
N CYS A 169 -6.44 -14.53 -19.51
CA CYS A 169 -5.95 -13.56 -20.50
C CYS A 169 -4.75 -14.12 -21.26
N ALA A 170 -4.54 -13.73 -22.51
CA ALA A 170 -3.38 -14.22 -23.27
C ALA A 170 -2.11 -13.41 -22.95
N SER A 171 -2.23 -12.09 -22.79
CA SER A 171 -1.10 -11.16 -22.71
C SER A 171 -1.26 -10.10 -21.60
N PRO A 172 -0.18 -9.41 -21.20
CA PRO A 172 -0.24 -8.23 -20.33
C PRO A 172 -1.23 -7.17 -20.79
N LEU A 173 -1.30 -6.93 -22.11
CA LEU A 173 -2.19 -5.93 -22.69
C LEU A 173 -3.68 -6.29 -22.53
N ASP A 174 -4.05 -7.54 -22.84
CA ASP A 174 -5.43 -8.04 -22.65
C ASP A 174 -5.82 -7.96 -21.17
N LEU A 175 -4.89 -8.33 -20.27
CA LEU A 175 -5.10 -8.27 -18.83
C LEU A 175 -5.37 -6.84 -18.33
N VAL A 176 -4.54 -5.87 -18.73
CA VAL A 176 -4.73 -4.45 -18.36
C VAL A 176 -6.03 -3.90 -18.93
N GLN A 177 -6.40 -4.21 -20.17
CA GLN A 177 -7.65 -3.75 -20.77
C GLN A 177 -8.89 -4.26 -20.00
N ARG A 178 -8.88 -5.53 -19.59
CA ARG A 178 -9.97 -6.13 -18.80
C ARG A 178 -10.01 -5.58 -17.38
N LEU A 179 -8.86 -5.40 -16.74
CA LEU A 179 -8.77 -4.75 -15.43
C LEU A 179 -9.31 -3.32 -15.49
N ASN A 180 -8.96 -2.54 -16.52
CA ASN A 180 -9.47 -1.19 -16.68
C ASN A 180 -10.99 -1.17 -16.80
N ARG A 181 -11.58 -2.09 -17.57
CA ARG A 181 -13.03 -2.22 -17.69
C ARG A 181 -13.69 -2.52 -16.34
N TYR A 182 -13.15 -3.51 -15.62
CA TYR A 182 -13.59 -3.85 -14.28
C TYR A 182 -13.54 -2.63 -13.34
N CYS A 183 -12.39 -1.94 -13.27
CA CYS A 183 -12.22 -0.76 -12.43
C CYS A 183 -13.22 0.35 -12.80
N CYS A 184 -13.49 0.57 -14.10
CA CYS A 184 -14.47 1.56 -14.55
C CYS A 184 -15.89 1.23 -14.11
N GLU A 185 -16.27 -0.06 -14.14
CA GLU A 185 -17.60 -0.52 -13.71
C GLU A 185 -17.81 -0.39 -12.20
N GLN A 186 -16.75 -0.59 -11.40
CA GLN A 186 -16.81 -0.45 -9.94
C GLN A 186 -16.66 1.00 -9.44
N ASN A 187 -16.16 1.92 -10.28
CA ASN A 187 -15.90 3.30 -9.92
C ASN A 187 -17.17 4.19 -10.01
N ILE A 188 -18.12 3.95 -9.11
CA ILE A 188 -19.37 4.72 -9.01
C ILE A 188 -19.04 6.19 -8.73
N GLY A 189 -19.21 7.05 -9.74
CA GLY A 189 -18.98 8.50 -9.66
C GLY A 189 -17.62 9.00 -10.16
N ARG A 190 -16.76 8.14 -10.73
CA ARG A 190 -15.47 8.50 -11.37
C ARG A 190 -14.49 9.27 -10.46
N LYS A 191 -14.47 8.96 -9.17
CA LYS A 191 -13.63 9.69 -8.18
C LYS A 191 -12.35 8.96 -7.78
N ARG A 192 -12.17 7.72 -8.24
CA ARG A 192 -11.04 6.86 -7.89
C ARG A 192 -10.38 6.35 -9.17
N PHE A 193 -9.11 6.07 -9.12
CA PHE A 193 -8.39 5.41 -10.20
C PHE A 193 -7.25 4.60 -9.56
N THR A 194 -6.67 3.71 -10.33
CA THR A 194 -5.54 2.90 -9.88
C THR A 194 -4.43 3.02 -10.89
N THR A 195 -3.27 3.49 -10.46
CA THR A 195 -2.07 3.42 -11.28
C THR A 195 -1.51 2.00 -11.19
N ALA A 196 -1.02 1.44 -12.28
CA ALA A 196 -0.41 0.10 -12.23
C ALA A 196 0.68 -0.09 -13.27
N PHE A 197 1.78 -0.71 -12.87
CA PHE A 197 2.74 -1.30 -13.79
C PHE A 197 2.56 -2.82 -13.80
N LEU A 198 2.30 -3.39 -14.97
CA LEU A 198 2.11 -4.83 -15.14
C LEU A 198 3.08 -5.35 -16.18
N ALA A 199 3.82 -6.40 -15.82
CA ALA A 199 4.80 -7.02 -16.71
C ALA A 199 4.74 -8.54 -16.66
N GLN A 200 5.07 -9.17 -17.77
CA GLN A 200 5.28 -10.60 -17.89
C GLN A 200 6.72 -10.83 -18.34
N PHE A 201 7.46 -11.60 -17.55
CA PHE A 201 8.83 -12.01 -17.83
C PHE A 201 8.85 -13.49 -18.23
N ASP A 202 9.43 -13.78 -19.39
CA ASP A 202 9.72 -15.14 -19.81
C ASP A 202 11.17 -15.51 -19.41
N PRO A 203 11.37 -16.46 -18.48
CA PRO A 203 12.70 -16.86 -18.02
C PRO A 203 13.55 -17.56 -19.08
N GLN A 204 12.94 -18.08 -20.15
CA GLN A 204 13.62 -18.82 -21.21
C GLN A 204 14.25 -17.86 -22.21
N THR A 205 13.46 -16.89 -22.69
CA THR A 205 13.90 -15.89 -23.66
C THR A 205 14.52 -14.64 -23.00
N ARG A 206 14.29 -14.46 -21.69
CA ARG A 206 14.58 -13.23 -20.94
C ARG A 206 13.90 -12.00 -21.52
N GLN A 207 12.77 -12.19 -22.18
CA GLN A 207 11.94 -11.12 -22.70
C GLN A 207 10.99 -10.64 -21.60
N LEU A 208 10.95 -9.33 -21.38
CA LEU A 208 9.96 -8.67 -20.52
C LEU A 208 8.96 -7.94 -21.41
N THR A 209 7.68 -8.34 -21.37
CA THR A 209 6.58 -7.62 -22.01
C THR A 209 5.81 -6.86 -20.93
N TYR A 210 5.60 -5.56 -21.08
CA TYR A 210 4.99 -4.74 -20.04
C TYR A 210 3.97 -3.74 -20.58
N VAL A 211 3.13 -3.24 -19.67
CA VAL A 211 2.19 -2.13 -19.87
C VAL A 211 2.21 -1.26 -18.62
N ASN A 212 2.44 0.05 -18.78
CA ASN A 212 2.32 1.02 -17.71
C ASN A 212 0.95 1.74 -17.75
N ALA A 213 0.02 1.36 -16.87
CA ALA A 213 -1.27 2.01 -16.71
C ALA A 213 -1.18 3.23 -15.77
N GLY A 214 -0.46 4.26 -16.19
CA GLY A 214 -0.35 5.55 -15.50
C GLY A 214 0.40 5.53 -14.17
N HIS A 215 1.25 4.52 -13.95
CA HIS A 215 2.12 4.37 -12.80
C HIS A 215 3.46 5.07 -13.00
N ASN A 216 4.16 5.30 -11.88
CA ASN A 216 5.54 5.77 -11.90
C ASN A 216 6.37 4.87 -12.80
N TRP A 217 7.22 5.50 -13.63
CA TRP A 217 7.96 4.78 -14.64
C TRP A 217 9.02 3.88 -13.98
N PRO A 218 8.93 2.55 -14.16
CA PRO A 218 9.94 1.67 -13.62
C PRO A 218 11.29 1.93 -14.26
N VAL A 219 12.32 1.62 -13.49
CA VAL A 219 13.70 1.89 -13.84
C VAL A 219 14.38 0.57 -14.18
N LEU A 220 14.83 0.46 -15.42
CA LEU A 220 15.70 -0.63 -15.87
C LEU A 220 17.15 -0.14 -15.86
N ARG A 221 17.92 -0.59 -14.86
CA ARG A 221 19.35 -0.35 -14.80
C ARG A 221 20.08 -1.51 -15.45
N ARG A 222 20.75 -1.23 -16.57
CA ARG A 222 21.59 -2.19 -17.29
C ARG A 222 22.82 -2.57 -16.47
N ALA A 223 23.38 -3.73 -16.76
CA ALA A 223 24.67 -4.16 -16.18
C ALA A 223 25.79 -3.14 -16.44
N SER A 224 25.75 -2.43 -17.58
CA SER A 224 26.68 -1.34 -17.93
C SER A 224 26.56 -0.10 -17.04
N GLY A 225 25.48 0.01 -16.26
CA GLY A 225 25.13 1.20 -15.49
C GLY A 225 24.21 2.18 -16.22
N ALA A 226 23.90 1.95 -17.50
CA ALA A 226 22.88 2.72 -18.22
C ALA A 226 21.51 2.54 -17.55
N VAL A 227 20.70 3.60 -17.56
CA VAL A 227 19.37 3.61 -16.96
C VAL A 227 18.33 3.95 -18.02
N GLU A 228 17.31 3.10 -18.12
CA GLU A 228 16.17 3.24 -19.01
C GLU A 228 14.88 3.32 -18.18
N ARG A 229 13.91 4.12 -18.63
CA ARG A 229 12.58 4.19 -18.02
C ARG A 229 11.59 3.39 -18.87
N LEU A 230 10.72 2.64 -18.21
CA LEU A 230 9.69 1.82 -18.87
C LEU A 230 8.36 2.58 -18.89
N GLU A 231 8.22 3.46 -19.88
CA GLU A 231 7.13 4.45 -19.96
C GLU A 231 5.92 3.96 -20.75
N THR A 232 6.10 2.97 -21.64
CA THR A 232 5.08 2.54 -22.61
C THR A 232 3.83 2.01 -21.92
N GLY A 233 2.67 2.52 -22.30
CA GLY A 233 1.43 2.19 -21.62
C GLY A 233 0.25 3.07 -21.96
N GLY A 234 -0.45 3.56 -20.93
CA GLY A 234 -1.67 4.36 -21.06
C GLY A 234 -2.02 5.08 -19.75
N VAL A 235 -3.26 5.52 -19.66
CA VAL A 235 -3.78 6.25 -18.48
C VAL A 235 -4.03 5.30 -17.28
N PRO A 236 -4.21 5.83 -16.06
CA PRO A 236 -4.61 5.01 -14.91
C PRO A 236 -5.88 4.18 -15.13
N LEU A 237 -5.90 2.98 -14.54
CA LEU A 237 -7.05 2.08 -14.56
C LEU A 237 -8.27 2.74 -13.91
N GLY A 238 -9.45 2.54 -14.50
CA GLY A 238 -10.71 3.03 -13.94
C GLY A 238 -11.03 4.48 -14.28
N LEU A 239 -10.16 5.18 -15.01
CA LEU A 239 -10.35 6.57 -15.44
C LEU A 239 -11.30 6.67 -16.66
N MET A 240 -11.08 5.83 -17.67
CA MET A 240 -11.82 5.84 -18.93
C MET A 240 -12.09 4.41 -19.44
N PRO A 241 -13.36 4.02 -19.69
CA PRO A 241 -13.70 2.66 -20.12
C PRO A 241 -13.00 2.22 -21.42
N ASN A 242 -12.83 3.14 -22.36
CA ASN A 242 -12.23 2.91 -23.68
C ASN A 242 -10.80 3.46 -23.77
N ALA A 243 -10.06 3.46 -22.65
CA ALA A 243 -8.66 3.84 -22.66
C ALA A 243 -7.85 2.94 -23.62
N HIS A 244 -6.99 3.57 -24.43
CA HIS A 244 -6.00 2.86 -25.22
C HIS A 244 -4.75 2.63 -24.37
N TYR A 245 -4.25 1.41 -24.39
CA TYR A 245 -3.02 1.00 -23.74
C TYR A 245 -2.08 0.42 -24.79
N GLU A 246 -0.80 0.72 -24.65
CA GLU A 246 0.25 0.15 -25.48
C GLU A 246 1.12 -0.79 -24.64
N SER A 247 1.60 -1.88 -25.25
CA SER A 247 2.58 -2.77 -24.63
C SER A 247 3.93 -2.62 -25.30
N ALA A 248 5.01 -2.69 -24.52
CA ALA A 248 6.37 -2.74 -25.03
C ALA A 248 7.08 -4.01 -24.56
N GLU A 249 8.14 -4.33 -25.29
CA GLU A 249 9.01 -5.47 -25.00
C GLU A 249 10.44 -4.99 -24.80
N VAL A 250 11.11 -5.53 -23.78
CA VAL A 250 12.53 -5.27 -23.52
C VAL A 250 13.25 -6.57 -23.17
N SER A 251 14.35 -6.84 -23.86
CA SER A 251 15.18 -8.01 -23.57
C SER A 251 16.11 -7.69 -22.40
N LEU A 252 16.15 -8.58 -21.42
CA LEU A 252 16.97 -8.43 -20.22
C LEU A 252 18.22 -9.29 -20.28
N ALA A 253 19.37 -8.67 -20.02
CA ALA A 253 20.66 -9.35 -19.97
C ALA A 253 21.04 -9.72 -18.52
N PRO A 254 21.89 -10.73 -18.30
CA PRO A 254 22.47 -10.99 -16.99
C PRO A 254 23.09 -9.73 -16.37
N GLY A 255 22.76 -9.47 -15.11
CA GLY A 255 23.18 -8.28 -14.38
C GLY A 255 22.21 -7.09 -14.49
N ASP A 256 21.25 -7.12 -15.43
CA ASP A 256 20.20 -6.11 -15.52
C ASP A 256 19.29 -6.17 -14.28
N LEU A 257 18.81 -4.99 -13.89
CA LEU A 257 18.04 -4.76 -12.69
C LEU A 257 16.79 -3.95 -13.03
N LEU A 258 15.62 -4.54 -12.88
CA LEU A 258 14.35 -3.85 -12.94
C LEU A 258 13.94 -3.40 -11.53
N VAL A 259 13.60 -2.12 -11.40
CA VAL A 259 13.16 -1.47 -10.17
C VAL A 259 11.79 -0.85 -10.43
N VAL A 260 10.76 -1.39 -9.79
CA VAL A 260 9.39 -0.88 -9.81
C VAL A 260 9.08 -0.30 -8.44
N PHE A 261 8.53 0.90 -8.37
CA PHE A 261 8.32 1.62 -7.11
C PHE A 261 7.09 2.52 -7.20
N THR A 262 6.48 2.82 -6.05
CA THR A 262 5.39 3.78 -5.92
C THR A 262 5.91 5.19 -5.65
N ASP A 263 5.06 6.19 -5.86
CA ASP A 263 5.37 7.61 -5.63
C ASP A 263 5.82 7.89 -4.20
N GLY A 264 5.26 7.19 -3.20
CA GLY A 264 5.67 7.33 -1.80
C GLY A 264 7.17 7.14 -1.58
N LEU A 265 7.90 6.42 -2.43
CA LEU A 265 9.37 6.34 -2.35
C LEU A 265 10.05 7.67 -2.73
N VAL A 266 9.70 8.20 -3.90
CA VAL A 266 10.38 9.37 -4.49
C VAL A 266 9.84 10.67 -3.92
N GLU A 267 8.59 10.70 -3.48
CA GLU A 267 7.94 11.81 -2.78
C GLU A 267 8.14 11.73 -1.26
N ALA A 268 8.95 10.79 -0.76
CA ALA A 268 9.29 10.73 0.66
C ALA A 268 9.97 12.03 1.10
N GLU A 269 9.40 12.71 2.08
CA GLU A 269 9.89 14.01 2.55
C GLU A 269 10.85 13.86 3.74
N ASN A 270 11.73 14.84 3.90
CA ASN A 270 12.50 15.07 5.12
C ASN A 270 11.84 16.15 6.00
N ILE A 271 12.45 16.46 7.15
CA ILE A 271 11.97 17.51 8.08
C ILE A 271 11.89 18.91 7.43
N GLU A 272 12.63 19.14 6.35
CA GLU A 272 12.64 20.40 5.59
C GLU A 272 11.61 20.41 4.45
N GLU A 273 10.70 19.42 4.39
CA GLU A 273 9.69 19.26 3.33
C GLU A 273 10.32 19.12 1.93
N GLN A 274 11.55 18.58 1.85
CA GLN A 274 12.20 18.26 0.59
C GLN A 274 11.94 16.78 0.25
N GLU A 275 11.58 16.52 -1.00
CA GLU A 275 11.39 15.17 -1.52
C GLU A 275 12.73 14.43 -1.74
N TYR A 276 12.70 13.10 -1.56
CA TYR A 276 13.83 12.22 -1.78
C TYR A 276 14.28 12.26 -3.26
N GLY A 277 13.31 12.18 -4.16
CA GLY A 277 13.47 12.33 -5.60
C GLY A 277 14.20 11.17 -6.29
N GLU A 278 14.00 11.06 -7.61
CA GLU A 278 14.64 10.02 -8.41
C GLU A 278 16.17 10.12 -8.44
N ALA A 279 16.73 11.33 -8.32
CA ALA A 279 18.18 11.53 -8.36
C ALA A 279 18.91 10.75 -7.25
N ARG A 280 18.34 10.73 -6.03
CA ARG A 280 18.89 9.96 -4.91
C ARG A 280 18.69 8.47 -5.11
N MET A 281 17.51 8.06 -5.58
CA MET A 281 17.26 6.67 -5.97
C MET A 281 18.32 6.17 -6.97
N PHE A 282 18.58 6.91 -8.06
CA PHE A 282 19.59 6.53 -9.04
C PHE A 282 21.00 6.47 -8.46
N ALA A 283 21.37 7.42 -7.58
CA ALA A 283 22.65 7.39 -6.89
C ALA A 283 22.80 6.12 -6.03
N THR A 284 21.75 5.74 -5.29
CA THR A 284 21.73 4.51 -4.48
C THR A 284 21.84 3.25 -5.34
N LEU A 285 21.12 3.20 -6.46
CA LEU A 285 21.21 2.08 -7.42
C LEU A 285 22.58 1.99 -8.09
N ALA A 286 23.25 3.13 -8.34
CA ALA A 286 24.60 3.15 -8.90
C ALA A 286 25.64 2.52 -7.96
N MET A 287 25.45 2.62 -6.65
CA MET A 287 26.32 2.06 -5.60
C MET A 287 26.12 0.56 -5.35
N CYS A 288 25.18 -0.10 -6.04
CA CYS A 288 24.86 -1.51 -5.85
C CYS A 288 25.19 -2.41 -7.07
N PRO A 289 26.37 -2.28 -7.73
CA PRO A 289 26.71 -3.17 -8.84
C PRO A 289 26.91 -4.60 -8.32
N GLY A 290 26.20 -5.57 -8.91
CA GLY A 290 26.32 -6.98 -8.55
C GLY A 290 25.67 -7.39 -7.21
N ALA A 291 25.10 -6.45 -6.45
CA ALA A 291 24.35 -6.77 -5.22
C ALA A 291 23.06 -7.53 -5.54
N SER A 292 22.67 -8.49 -4.71
CA SER A 292 21.42 -9.25 -4.87
C SER A 292 20.17 -8.37 -4.88
N ALA A 293 19.05 -8.86 -5.41
CA ALA A 293 17.79 -8.10 -5.42
C ALA A 293 17.39 -7.62 -4.00
N SER A 294 17.57 -8.49 -2.99
CA SER A 294 17.29 -8.18 -1.59
C SER A 294 18.23 -7.12 -0.99
N GLU A 295 19.51 -7.12 -1.37
CA GLU A 295 20.46 -6.09 -0.94
C GLU A 295 20.14 -4.74 -1.55
N VAL A 296 19.82 -4.71 -2.85
CA VAL A 296 19.38 -3.49 -3.53
C VAL A 296 18.15 -2.91 -2.86
N LEU A 297 17.13 -3.74 -2.58
CA LEU A 297 15.91 -3.32 -1.91
C LEU A 297 16.21 -2.73 -0.52
N ARG A 298 17.03 -3.41 0.30
CA ARG A 298 17.41 -2.92 1.63
C ARG A 298 18.16 -1.58 1.55
N ASN A 299 19.08 -1.44 0.60
CA ASN A 299 19.84 -0.21 0.42
C ASN A 299 18.94 0.94 -0.05
N LEU A 300 17.98 0.67 -0.93
CA LEU A 300 17.02 1.67 -1.40
C LEU A 300 16.11 2.15 -0.27
N MET A 301 15.47 1.22 0.45
CA MET A 301 14.61 1.55 1.59
C MET A 301 15.40 2.27 2.70
N GLY A 302 16.61 1.79 3.03
CA GLY A 302 17.47 2.41 4.03
C GLY A 302 17.95 3.81 3.63
N SER A 303 18.19 4.05 2.34
CA SER A 303 18.55 5.39 1.86
C SER A 303 17.38 6.38 1.95
N ALA A 304 16.16 5.93 1.70
CA ALA A 304 14.95 6.75 1.89
C ALA A 304 14.75 7.05 3.39
N ASP A 305 14.93 6.06 4.26
CA ASP A 305 14.81 6.23 5.73
C ASP A 305 15.83 7.21 6.28
N GLN A 306 17.08 7.10 5.83
CA GLN A 306 18.14 8.01 6.22
C GLN A 306 17.84 9.45 5.77
N PHE A 307 17.24 9.62 4.59
CA PHE A 307 16.88 10.93 4.08
C PHE A 307 15.71 11.54 4.84
N SER A 308 14.64 10.78 5.08
CA SER A 308 13.47 11.26 5.81
C SER A 308 13.80 11.63 7.25
N GLY A 309 14.82 11.02 7.87
CA GLY A 309 15.35 11.45 9.17
C GLY A 309 14.32 11.40 10.31
N GLY A 310 13.31 10.53 10.19
CA GLY A 310 12.19 10.43 11.14
C GLY A 310 10.99 11.35 10.85
N ALA A 311 10.98 12.05 9.72
CA ALA A 311 9.79 12.75 9.24
C ALA A 311 8.60 11.78 9.08
N PRO A 312 7.36 12.20 9.37
CA PRO A 312 6.18 11.37 9.15
C PRO A 312 6.05 10.94 7.69
N GLN A 313 5.75 9.65 7.47
CA GLN A 313 5.46 9.14 6.14
C GLN A 313 4.06 9.60 5.70
N HIS A 314 3.98 10.19 4.51
CA HIS A 314 2.72 10.72 3.96
C HIS A 314 2.00 9.73 3.05
N ASP A 315 2.72 8.86 2.33
CA ASP A 315 2.14 7.86 1.42
C ASP A 315 2.75 6.47 1.56
N ASP A 316 2.06 5.45 1.05
CA ASP A 316 2.54 4.07 1.06
C ASP A 316 3.82 3.95 0.20
N ILE A 317 4.82 3.23 0.72
CA ILE A 317 6.10 3.04 0.02
C ILE A 317 6.21 1.59 -0.38
N THR A 318 6.11 1.31 -1.67
CA THR A 318 6.24 -0.05 -2.21
C THR A 318 7.34 -0.10 -3.25
N CYS A 319 8.18 -1.14 -3.15
CA CYS A 319 9.31 -1.37 -4.04
C CYS A 319 9.37 -2.85 -4.41
N LEU A 320 9.57 -3.13 -5.71
CA LEU A 320 9.82 -4.45 -6.26
C LEU A 320 11.09 -4.39 -7.10
N ILE A 321 12.01 -5.29 -6.80
CA ILE A 321 13.31 -5.43 -7.45
C ILE A 321 13.37 -6.80 -8.11
N MET A 322 13.71 -6.83 -9.40
CA MET A 322 14.00 -8.05 -10.15
C MET A 322 15.38 -7.95 -10.77
N ARG A 323 16.27 -8.89 -10.46
CA ARG A 323 17.60 -9.00 -11.05
C ARG A 323 17.70 -10.23 -11.92
N VAL A 324 18.19 -10.07 -13.15
CA VAL A 324 18.50 -11.21 -14.02
C VAL A 324 19.89 -11.73 -13.68
N LEU A 325 19.99 -13.02 -13.37
CA LEU A 325 21.24 -13.70 -13.07
C LEU A 325 21.87 -14.28 -14.35
N PRO A 326 23.21 -14.47 -14.36
CA PRO A 326 23.84 -15.32 -15.36
C PRO A 326 23.22 -16.73 -15.31
N ALA A 327 23.16 -17.39 -16.48
CA ALA A 327 22.69 -18.78 -16.52
C ALA A 327 23.62 -19.63 -15.66
N GLU A 328 23.07 -20.40 -14.70
CA GLU A 328 23.87 -21.37 -13.98
C GLU A 328 24.42 -22.43 -14.96
N PRO A 329 25.70 -22.83 -14.85
CA PRO A 329 26.22 -23.98 -15.57
C PRO A 329 25.41 -25.23 -15.19
N GLN A 330 24.98 -26.01 -16.18
CA GLN A 330 24.14 -27.22 -16.02
C GLN A 330 24.63 -28.23 -14.96
N ALA A 331 25.93 -28.21 -14.60
CA ALA A 331 26.52 -29.07 -13.59
C ALA A 331 25.97 -28.87 -12.15
N ARG A 332 25.47 -27.68 -11.79
CA ARG A 332 24.88 -27.43 -10.44
C ARG A 332 23.42 -27.85 -10.30
N ARG A 333 22.68 -27.97 -11.42
CA ARG A 333 21.28 -28.45 -11.41
C ARG A 333 21.18 -29.90 -10.93
N GLN A 334 22.14 -30.75 -11.28
CA GLN A 334 22.17 -32.15 -10.85
C GLN A 334 22.55 -32.32 -9.37
N SER A 335 23.37 -31.43 -8.80
CA SER A 335 23.77 -31.54 -7.40
C SER A 335 22.66 -31.14 -6.43
N LEU A 336 21.82 -30.16 -6.77
CA LEU A 336 20.68 -29.76 -5.93
C LEU A 336 19.50 -30.73 -6.04
N ALA A 337 19.23 -31.29 -7.23
CA ALA A 337 18.20 -32.33 -7.40
C ALA A 337 18.52 -33.61 -6.61
N ASN A 338 19.80 -33.94 -6.40
CA ASN A 338 20.22 -35.11 -5.64
C ASN A 338 20.29 -34.90 -4.12
N ILE A 339 20.13 -33.68 -3.60
CA ILE A 339 20.18 -33.40 -2.16
C ILE A 339 18.77 -33.40 -1.53
N VAL A 340 17.71 -33.24 -2.33
CA VAL A 340 16.33 -33.06 -1.81
C VAL A 340 15.61 -34.35 -1.36
N PRO A 341 15.94 -35.60 -1.76
CA PRO A 341 15.15 -36.74 -1.28
C PRO A 341 15.57 -37.31 0.09
N VAL A 342 16.54 -36.74 0.82
CA VAL A 342 17.00 -37.34 2.11
C VAL A 342 16.27 -36.79 3.35
N LEU A 343 15.51 -35.70 3.25
CA LEU A 343 14.78 -35.13 4.40
C LEU A 343 13.30 -35.54 4.49
N ALA A 344 12.76 -36.28 3.51
CA ALA A 344 11.36 -36.71 3.51
C ALA A 344 11.10 -38.09 4.14
N GLU A 345 12.14 -38.90 4.41
CA GLU A 345 11.99 -40.24 5.01
C GLU A 345 12.20 -40.28 6.53
N SER A 346 12.73 -39.22 7.16
CA SER A 346 12.98 -39.22 8.62
C SER A 346 11.74 -38.90 9.48
N THR A 347 10.61 -38.51 8.90
CA THR A 347 9.40 -38.13 9.65
C THR A 347 8.30 -39.19 9.67
N ARG A 348 8.52 -40.39 9.08
CA ARG A 348 7.53 -41.48 9.10
C ARG A 348 7.73 -42.57 10.18
N THR A 349 8.76 -42.48 11.02
CA THR A 349 9.09 -43.54 11.99
C THR A 349 8.71 -43.24 13.45
N HIS A 350 7.94 -42.19 13.73
CA HIS A 350 7.45 -41.87 15.08
C HIS A 350 5.94 -41.59 15.11
N MET A 351 5.14 -42.48 14.52
CA MET A 351 3.73 -42.68 14.90
C MET A 351 3.36 -44.13 14.60
N SER A 352 3.74 -45.03 15.52
CA SER A 352 3.19 -46.38 15.66
C SER A 352 3.06 -46.72 17.13
#